data_AF-A0A844G4M0-F1
#
_entry.id   AF-A0A844G4M0-F1
#
_cell.length_a   1.000
_cell.length_b   1.000
_cell.length_c   1.000
_cell.angle_alpha   90.00
_cell.angle_beta   90.00
_cell.angle_gamma   90.00
#
_symmetry.space_group_name_H-M   'P 1'
#
loop_
_entity.id
_entity.type
_entity.pdbx_description
1 polymer ?
#
loop_
_entity_poly.entity_id
_entity_poly.type
_entity_poly.pdbx_seq_one_letter_code
_entity_poly.pdbx_strand_id
1 'polypeptide(L)'
;MSHKQDKAAKRKAKLKARKFHAEQHRLYQSGRIADALMDLCADVLPEYVDDSRGIDLVGRNILWRMGMVAWNIAVTGRREIDESSINTMKLDEESRRMVRDEVNALVRLKYKKYPDLRTSISNVSAVNAAGVAKLKVVLGDTFPAVSIPDFTDESGLLTPEQLLAKRKALGLSQVKFAAALNVSVKKVSAWEHGKAEPSEDEIEKIAALFREKVCCNK
;
A
#
# COMPACT_ATOMS: atom_id res chain seq x y z
N MET A 1 -29.11 54.86 7.38
CA MET A 1 -28.90 53.60 8.15
C MET A 1 -29.19 52.32 7.33
N SER A 2 -30.08 52.33 6.33
CA SER A 2 -30.47 51.17 5.50
C SER A 2 -29.34 50.57 4.61
N HIS A 3 -28.51 51.40 3.97
CA HIS A 3 -27.44 50.93 3.05
C HIS A 3 -26.34 50.08 3.72
N LYS A 4 -26.15 50.22 5.04
CA LYS A 4 -25.12 49.48 5.82
C LYS A 4 -25.61 48.07 6.19
N GLN A 5 -26.91 47.91 6.43
CA GLN A 5 -27.55 46.61 6.70
C GLN A 5 -27.59 45.72 5.45
N ASP A 6 -27.87 46.28 4.27
CA ASP A 6 -27.83 45.54 2.99
C ASP A 6 -26.41 45.04 2.64
N LYS A 7 -25.38 45.86 2.86
CA LYS A 7 -23.98 45.43 2.69
C LYS A 7 -23.58 44.30 3.66
N ALA A 8 -24.06 44.33 4.90
CA ALA A 8 -23.79 43.28 5.89
C ALA A 8 -24.51 41.96 5.52
N ALA A 9 -25.76 42.03 5.06
CA ALA A 9 -26.51 40.88 4.59
C ALA A 9 -25.85 40.21 3.38
N LYS A 10 -25.42 41.00 2.39
CA LYS A 10 -24.68 40.51 1.20
C LYS A 10 -23.36 39.81 1.58
N ARG A 11 -22.59 40.36 2.52
CA ARG A 11 -21.35 39.73 3.03
C ARG A 11 -21.63 38.40 3.74
N LYS A 12 -22.67 38.34 4.58
CA LYS A 12 -23.09 37.11 5.27
C LYS A 12 -23.54 36.02 4.28
N ALA A 13 -24.31 36.40 3.25
CA ALA A 13 -24.74 35.49 2.20
C ALA A 13 -23.54 34.95 1.39
N LYS A 14 -22.60 35.80 0.98
CA LYS A 14 -21.37 35.39 0.29
C LYS A 14 -20.53 34.43 1.14
N LEU A 15 -20.40 34.69 2.44
CA LEU A 15 -19.71 33.81 3.37
C LEU A 15 -20.41 32.44 3.48
N LYS A 16 -21.74 32.42 3.59
CA LYS A 16 -22.54 31.18 3.64
C LYS A 16 -22.38 30.37 2.35
N ALA A 17 -22.46 31.02 1.18
CA ALA A 17 -22.24 30.36 -0.11
C ALA A 17 -20.83 29.77 -0.22
N ARG A 18 -19.79 30.53 0.19
CA ARG A 18 -18.40 30.02 0.19
C ARG A 18 -18.24 28.81 1.10
N LYS A 19 -18.83 28.84 2.30
CA LYS A 19 -18.81 27.70 3.24
C LYS A 19 -19.53 26.48 2.65
N PHE A 20 -20.70 26.68 2.04
CA PHE A 20 -21.44 25.60 1.39
C PHE A 20 -20.65 24.97 0.24
N HIS A 21 -20.06 25.77 -0.66
CA HIS A 21 -19.22 25.26 -1.73
C HIS A 21 -18.00 24.50 -1.21
N ALA A 22 -17.34 25.02 -0.17
CA ALA A 22 -16.20 24.35 0.46
C ALA A 22 -16.61 22.99 1.05
N GLU A 23 -17.77 22.92 1.70
CA GLU A 23 -18.29 21.66 2.26
C GLU A 23 -18.66 20.66 1.18
N GLN A 24 -19.33 21.09 0.12
CA GLN A 24 -19.65 20.23 -1.03
C GLN A 24 -18.38 19.69 -1.69
N HIS A 25 -17.36 20.54 -1.86
CA HIS A 25 -16.07 20.09 -2.38
C HIS A 25 -15.40 19.08 -1.46
N ARG A 26 -15.46 19.28 -0.14
CA ARG A 26 -14.93 18.35 0.86
C ARG A 26 -15.65 17.00 0.83
N LEU A 27 -16.97 16.99 0.72
CA LEU A 27 -17.78 15.77 0.61
C LEU A 27 -17.45 14.99 -0.67
N TYR A 28 -17.33 15.70 -1.79
CA TYR A 28 -16.92 15.11 -3.06
C TYR A 28 -15.52 14.48 -2.97
N GLN A 29 -14.55 15.19 -2.38
CA GLN A 29 -13.20 14.64 -2.17
C GLN A 29 -13.21 13.42 -1.24
N SER A 30 -13.99 13.46 -0.16
CA SER A 30 -14.15 12.35 0.77
C SER A 30 -14.69 11.10 0.07
N GLY A 31 -15.73 11.25 -0.77
CA GLY A 31 -16.24 10.17 -1.60
C GLY A 31 -15.20 9.60 -2.56
N ARG A 32 -14.50 10.46 -3.31
CA ARG A 32 -13.46 10.04 -4.24
C ARG A 32 -12.32 9.27 -3.56
N ILE A 33 -11.90 9.69 -2.37
CA ILE A 33 -10.85 8.99 -1.61
C ILE A 33 -11.38 7.69 -0.99
N ALA A 34 -12.64 7.66 -0.55
CA ALA A 34 -13.27 6.42 -0.10
C ALA A 34 -13.30 5.38 -1.22
N ASP A 35 -13.73 5.75 -2.42
CA ASP A 35 -13.77 4.83 -3.56
C ASP A 35 -12.36 4.33 -3.93
N ALA A 36 -11.38 5.23 -3.97
CA ALA A 36 -9.99 4.85 -4.23
C ALA A 36 -9.41 3.93 -3.15
N LEU A 37 -9.74 4.15 -1.87
CA LEU A 37 -9.26 3.30 -0.78
C LEU A 37 -9.93 1.91 -0.80
N MET A 38 -11.21 1.84 -1.17
CA MET A 38 -11.91 0.56 -1.37
C MET A 38 -11.27 -0.24 -2.52
N ASP A 39 -11.00 0.41 -3.65
CA ASP A 39 -10.31 -0.23 -4.78
C ASP A 39 -8.86 -0.63 -4.45
N LEU A 40 -8.16 0.17 -3.64
CA LEU A 40 -6.80 -0.16 -3.19
C LEU A 40 -6.77 -1.47 -2.38
N CYS A 41 -7.80 -1.71 -1.57
CA CYS A 41 -7.87 -2.88 -0.68
C CYS A 41 -8.66 -4.05 -1.29
N ALA A 42 -9.14 -3.94 -2.53
CA ALA A 42 -10.09 -4.90 -3.10
C ALA A 42 -9.51 -6.32 -3.22
N ASP A 43 -8.24 -6.44 -3.60
CA ASP A 43 -7.57 -7.72 -3.81
C ASP A 43 -7.34 -8.49 -2.49
N VAL A 44 -7.18 -7.74 -1.39
CA VAL A 44 -6.88 -8.26 -0.04
C VAL A 44 -8.16 -8.47 0.77
N LEU A 45 -9.29 -7.90 0.33
CA LEU A 45 -10.59 -7.97 0.99
C LEU A 45 -11.00 -9.39 1.41
N PRO A 46 -10.88 -10.43 0.56
CA PRO A 46 -11.32 -11.78 0.91
C PRO A 46 -10.57 -12.42 2.07
N GLU A 47 -9.34 -11.97 2.37
CA GLU A 47 -8.53 -12.52 3.46
C GLU A 47 -8.95 -11.98 4.83
N TYR A 48 -9.58 -10.80 4.86
CA TYR A 48 -9.92 -10.08 6.09
C TYR A 48 -11.41 -10.06 6.39
N VAL A 49 -12.26 -10.47 5.46
CA VAL A 49 -13.71 -10.27 5.53
C VAL A 49 -14.45 -11.58 5.33
N ASP A 50 -15.32 -11.93 6.28
CA ASP A 50 -16.22 -13.08 6.17
C ASP A 50 -17.69 -12.63 6.25
N ASP A 51 -18.35 -12.51 5.10
CA ASP A 51 -19.77 -12.14 5.01
C ASP A 51 -20.73 -13.31 5.22
N SER A 52 -20.26 -14.52 5.57
CA SER A 52 -21.09 -15.73 5.68
C SER A 52 -22.23 -15.62 6.69
N ARG A 53 -22.08 -14.75 7.70
CA ARG A 53 -23.06 -14.52 8.77
C ARG A 53 -23.68 -13.12 8.73
N GLY A 54 -23.57 -12.43 7.59
CA GLY A 54 -23.95 -11.04 7.41
C GLY A 54 -22.75 -10.13 7.23
N ILE A 55 -23.01 -8.86 6.94
CA ILE A 55 -21.96 -7.89 6.57
C ILE A 55 -20.93 -7.77 7.67
N ASP A 56 -19.71 -8.24 7.40
CA ASP A 56 -18.59 -8.11 8.32
C ASP A 56 -18.01 -6.69 8.26
N LEU A 57 -18.48 -5.86 9.19
CA LEU A 57 -17.99 -4.51 9.40
C LEU A 57 -16.69 -4.49 10.21
N VAL A 58 -16.38 -5.54 10.97
CA VAL A 58 -15.18 -5.59 11.80
C VAL A 58 -13.96 -5.86 10.92
N GLY A 59 -14.02 -6.91 10.10
CA GLY A 59 -12.98 -7.23 9.11
C GLY A 59 -12.71 -6.07 8.16
N ARG A 60 -13.78 -5.44 7.64
CA ARG A 60 -13.66 -4.24 6.79
C ARG A 60 -13.04 -3.04 7.51
N ASN A 61 -13.36 -2.82 8.78
CA ASN A 61 -12.72 -1.75 9.56
C ASN A 61 -11.22 -2.01 9.74
N ILE A 62 -10.82 -3.26 9.97
CA ILE A 62 -9.40 -3.63 10.08
C ILE A 62 -8.69 -3.39 8.76
N LEU A 63 -9.22 -3.93 7.66
CA LEU A 63 -8.66 -3.77 6.33
C LEU A 63 -8.53 -2.30 5.92
N TRP A 64 -9.60 -1.51 6.08
CA TRP A 64 -9.57 -0.11 5.68
C TRP A 64 -8.65 0.75 6.58
N ARG A 65 -8.44 0.36 7.84
CA ARG A 65 -7.42 0.99 8.68
C ARG A 65 -6.01 0.66 8.19
N MET A 66 -5.76 -0.58 7.77
CA MET A 66 -4.51 -0.98 7.15
C MET A 66 -4.26 -0.19 5.85
N GLY A 67 -5.27 -0.10 4.99
CA GLY A 67 -5.22 0.73 3.79
C GLY A 67 -5.00 2.22 4.09
N MET A 68 -5.62 2.77 5.15
CA MET A 68 -5.39 4.15 5.60
C MET A 68 -3.93 4.38 5.99
N VAL A 69 -3.30 3.43 6.69
CA VAL A 69 -1.89 3.52 7.06
C VAL A 69 -1.01 3.55 5.80
N ALA A 70 -1.21 2.61 4.88
CA ALA A 70 -0.50 2.57 3.61
C ALA A 70 -0.68 3.86 2.79
N TRP A 71 -1.92 4.36 2.73
CA TRP A 71 -2.25 5.62 2.06
C TRP A 71 -1.48 6.81 2.65
N ASN A 72 -1.46 6.92 3.98
CA ASN A 72 -0.80 8.00 4.68
C ASN A 72 0.72 7.95 4.54
N ILE A 73 1.32 6.76 4.56
CA ILE A 73 2.75 6.57 4.23
C ILE A 73 3.03 7.14 2.85
N ALA A 74 2.24 6.76 1.85
CA ALA A 74 2.44 7.19 0.48
C ALA A 74 2.23 8.71 0.26
N VAL A 75 1.22 9.33 0.87
CA VAL A 75 1.03 10.79 0.72
C VAL A 75 2.10 11.61 1.46
N THR A 76 2.75 11.02 2.47
CA THR A 76 3.90 11.64 3.16
C THR A 76 5.24 11.44 2.45
N GLY A 77 5.25 10.79 1.27
CA GLY A 77 6.48 10.55 0.50
C GLY A 77 7.36 9.42 1.03
N ARG A 78 6.85 8.61 1.97
CA ARG A 78 7.58 7.45 2.51
C ARG A 78 7.36 6.22 1.63
N ARG A 79 8.34 5.30 1.64
CA ARG A 79 8.32 4.04 0.88
C ARG A 79 7.67 2.89 1.64
N GLU A 80 7.80 2.90 2.96
CA GLU A 80 7.43 1.77 3.82
C GLU A 80 6.99 2.25 5.21
N ILE A 81 6.32 1.34 5.92
CA ILE A 81 5.98 1.53 7.33
C ILE A 81 7.25 1.38 8.19
N ASP A 82 7.37 2.24 9.20
CA ASP A 82 8.51 2.21 10.11
C ASP A 82 8.41 1.04 11.10
N GLU A 83 9.54 0.36 11.35
CA GLU A 83 9.65 -0.79 12.25
C GLU A 83 9.17 -0.49 13.66
N SER A 84 9.43 0.73 14.16
CA SER A 84 8.98 1.10 15.51
C SER A 84 7.45 1.15 15.60
N SER A 85 6.76 1.48 14.50
CA SER A 85 5.30 1.52 14.44
C SER A 85 4.71 0.11 14.55
N ILE A 86 5.33 -0.90 13.93
CA ILE A 86 4.88 -2.30 13.97
C ILE A 86 5.19 -2.96 15.31
N ASN A 87 6.36 -2.67 15.89
CA ASN A 87 6.80 -3.30 17.15
C ASN A 87 5.95 -2.92 18.37
N THR A 88 5.12 -1.88 18.27
CA THR A 88 4.12 -1.55 19.30
C THR A 88 2.90 -2.47 19.29
N MET A 89 2.70 -3.26 18.23
CA MET A 89 1.58 -4.18 18.11
C MET A 89 1.81 -5.42 18.97
N LYS A 90 0.80 -5.82 19.75
CA LYS A 90 0.80 -7.05 20.55
C LYS A 90 0.55 -8.28 19.67
N LEU A 91 1.45 -8.52 18.72
CA LEU A 91 1.40 -9.61 17.75
C LEU A 91 2.74 -10.38 17.80
N ASP A 92 2.70 -11.67 17.47
CA ASP A 92 3.92 -12.45 17.27
C ASP A 92 4.73 -11.94 16.06
N GLU A 93 5.97 -12.41 15.93
CA GLU A 93 6.90 -11.94 14.90
C GLU A 93 6.44 -12.28 13.48
N GLU A 94 5.80 -13.43 13.28
CA GLU A 94 5.32 -13.86 11.96
C GLU A 94 4.13 -13.00 11.53
N SER A 95 3.16 -12.78 12.44
CA SER A 95 2.03 -11.89 12.22
C SER A 95 2.45 -10.45 11.96
N ARG A 96 3.45 -9.93 12.69
CA ARG A 96 4.01 -8.58 12.44
C ARG A 96 4.63 -8.47 11.05
N ARG A 97 5.35 -9.51 10.61
CA ARG A 97 5.95 -9.56 9.28
C ARG A 97 4.89 -9.55 8.18
N MET A 98 3.85 -10.37 8.30
CA MET A 98 2.76 -10.41 7.31
C MET A 98 2.07 -9.05 7.18
N VAL A 99 1.73 -8.41 8.31
CA VAL A 99 1.11 -7.07 8.29
C VAL A 99 2.04 -6.02 7.67
N ARG A 100 3.35 -6.10 7.93
CA ARG A 100 4.34 -5.21 7.31
C ARG A 100 4.31 -5.34 5.79
N ASP A 101 4.44 -6.57 5.30
CA ASP A 101 4.55 -6.88 3.88
C ASP A 101 3.27 -6.44 3.15
N GLU A 102 2.11 -6.67 3.77
CA GLU A 102 0.82 -6.26 3.24
C GLU A 102 0.69 -4.73 3.16
N VAL A 103 1.00 -4.00 4.24
CA VAL A 103 1.01 -2.54 4.24
C VAL A 103 1.95 -1.99 3.16
N ASN A 104 3.15 -2.55 3.03
CA ASN A 104 4.14 -2.12 2.04
C ASN A 104 3.67 -2.42 0.60
N ALA A 105 3.00 -3.54 0.36
CA ALA A 105 2.37 -3.85 -0.92
C ALA A 105 1.29 -2.81 -1.27
N LEU A 106 0.44 -2.44 -0.31
CA LEU A 106 -0.58 -1.40 -0.49
C LEU A 106 0.04 -0.01 -0.72
N VAL A 107 1.17 0.32 -0.09
CA VAL A 107 1.90 1.59 -0.33
C VAL A 107 2.33 1.66 -1.80
N ARG A 108 2.98 0.61 -2.31
CA ARG A 108 3.41 0.51 -3.71
C ARG A 108 2.22 0.63 -4.66
N LEU A 109 1.12 -0.07 -4.35
CA LEU A 109 -0.09 -0.02 -5.15
C LEU A 109 -0.75 1.37 -5.14
N LYS A 110 -0.73 2.09 -4.00
CA LYS A 110 -1.20 3.48 -3.91
C LYS A 110 -0.40 4.37 -4.86
N TYR A 111 0.93 4.34 -4.80
CA TYR A 111 1.76 5.14 -5.71
C TYR A 111 1.49 4.84 -7.18
N LYS A 112 1.24 3.56 -7.51
CA LYS A 112 0.91 3.12 -8.87
C LYS A 112 -0.46 3.58 -9.36
N LYS A 113 -1.52 3.34 -8.57
CA LYS A 113 -2.92 3.60 -9.00
C LYS A 113 -3.34 5.05 -8.76
N TYR A 114 -2.86 5.66 -7.68
CA TYR A 114 -3.38 6.94 -7.17
C TYR A 114 -2.26 7.95 -6.82
N PRO A 115 -1.35 8.28 -7.76
CA PRO A 115 -0.26 9.24 -7.50
C PRO A 115 -0.76 10.67 -7.26
N ASP A 116 -1.89 11.05 -7.84
CA ASP A 116 -2.46 12.40 -7.76
C ASP A 116 -3.33 12.63 -6.53
N LEU A 117 -3.70 11.55 -5.82
CA LEU A 117 -4.46 11.64 -4.58
C LEU A 117 -3.48 11.82 -3.40
N ARG A 118 -3.43 13.05 -2.89
CA ARG A 118 -2.42 13.51 -1.92
C ARG A 118 -2.97 14.00 -0.59
N THR A 119 -4.27 13.83 -0.38
CA THR A 119 -4.91 14.14 0.90
C THR A 119 -4.78 12.92 1.81
N SER A 120 -4.27 13.13 3.01
CA SER A 120 -4.22 12.08 4.03
C SER A 120 -5.61 11.78 4.57
N ILE A 121 -5.71 10.66 5.25
CA ILE A 121 -6.94 10.19 5.87
C ILE A 121 -6.72 10.20 7.38
N SER A 122 -7.53 10.96 8.10
CA SER A 122 -7.45 11.06 9.56
C SER A 122 -8.23 9.95 10.25
N ASN A 123 -9.30 9.46 9.61
CA ASN A 123 -10.09 8.36 10.13
C ASN A 123 -10.85 7.62 9.01
N VAL A 124 -11.07 6.34 9.23
CA VAL A 124 -11.91 5.48 8.41
C VAL A 124 -12.93 4.76 9.26
N SER A 125 -14.11 4.49 8.69
CA SER A 125 -15.14 3.70 9.36
C SER A 125 -15.96 2.91 8.34
N ALA A 126 -16.17 1.64 8.65
CA ALA A 126 -17.12 0.82 7.94
C ALA A 126 -18.53 1.02 8.48
N VAL A 127 -19.47 1.29 7.58
CA VAL A 127 -20.88 1.44 7.90
C VAL A 127 -21.73 0.59 6.99
N ASN A 128 -22.81 0.03 7.54
CA ASN A 128 -23.86 -0.55 6.72
C ASN A 128 -24.75 0.58 6.19
N ALA A 129 -24.86 0.68 4.87
CA ALA A 129 -25.78 1.59 4.22
C ALA A 129 -26.62 0.82 3.20
N ALA A 130 -27.91 0.63 3.52
CA ALA A 130 -28.87 -0.10 2.68
C ALA A 130 -28.43 -1.55 2.35
N GLY A 131 -27.85 -2.26 3.31
CA GLY A 131 -27.43 -3.65 3.10
C GLY A 131 -26.10 -3.81 2.36
N VAL A 132 -25.37 -2.71 2.16
CA VAL A 132 -24.03 -2.72 1.56
C VAL A 132 -23.06 -2.06 2.52
N ALA A 133 -21.89 -2.68 2.72
CA ALA A 133 -20.80 -2.06 3.44
C ALA A 133 -20.27 -0.86 2.66
N LYS A 134 -20.26 0.32 3.27
CA LYS A 134 -19.65 1.52 2.71
C LYS A 134 -18.52 2.00 3.61
N LEU A 135 -17.46 2.48 2.96
CA LEU A 135 -16.37 3.17 3.62
C LEU A 135 -16.72 4.65 3.78
N LYS A 136 -16.62 5.17 5.01
CA LYS A 136 -16.59 6.61 5.29
C LYS A 136 -15.18 7.04 5.63
N VAL A 137 -14.72 8.10 4.98
CA VAL A 137 -13.37 8.67 5.15
C VAL A 137 -13.46 10.09 5.71
N VAL A 138 -12.70 10.36 6.76
CA VAL A 138 -12.44 11.72 7.25
C VAL A 138 -11.12 12.19 6.65
N LEU A 139 -11.17 13.28 5.88
CA LEU A 139 -9.99 13.87 5.26
C LEU A 139 -9.09 14.53 6.30
N GLY A 140 -7.78 14.35 6.14
CA GLY A 140 -6.72 15.08 6.83
C GLY A 140 -6.10 16.15 5.92
N ASP A 141 -4.81 16.38 6.12
CA ASP A 141 -4.03 17.39 5.40
C ASP A 141 -3.76 16.99 3.95
N THR A 142 -3.64 17.99 3.07
CA THR A 142 -3.25 17.78 1.68
C THR A 142 -1.77 18.09 1.50
N PHE A 143 -1.02 17.11 1.00
CA PHE A 143 0.43 17.20 0.83
C PHE A 143 0.78 17.73 -0.57
N PRO A 144 1.93 18.43 -0.71
CA PRO A 144 2.42 18.90 -2.01
C PRO A 144 2.77 17.71 -2.93
N ALA A 145 3.05 18.01 -4.19
CA ALA A 145 3.65 17.03 -5.10
C ALA A 145 5.00 16.57 -4.54
N VAL A 146 5.07 15.31 -4.11
CA VAL A 146 6.32 14.63 -3.79
C VAL A 146 6.71 13.76 -4.98
N SER A 147 8.01 13.64 -5.23
CA SER A 147 8.53 12.66 -6.18
C SER A 147 8.08 11.28 -5.74
N ILE A 148 7.51 10.51 -6.67
CA ILE A 148 7.22 9.10 -6.42
C ILE A 148 8.57 8.46 -6.08
N PRO A 149 8.73 7.88 -4.89
CA PRO A 149 9.97 7.23 -4.54
C PRO A 149 10.30 6.18 -5.59
N ASP A 150 11.58 6.01 -5.88
CA ASP A 150 11.97 4.96 -6.79
C ASP A 150 11.66 3.59 -6.15
N PHE A 151 10.74 2.86 -6.78
CA PHE A 151 10.41 1.48 -6.45
C PHE A 151 11.10 0.50 -7.40
N THR A 152 11.96 0.99 -8.30
CA THR A 152 13.07 0.16 -8.74
C THR A 152 13.84 -0.14 -7.47
N ASP A 153 13.61 -1.34 -6.95
CA ASP A 153 14.68 -2.03 -6.26
C ASP A 153 15.80 -2.06 -7.30
N GLU A 154 16.67 -1.05 -7.28
CA GLU A 154 18.04 -1.17 -7.76
C GLU A 154 18.50 -2.54 -7.28
N SER A 155 18.65 -3.41 -8.27
CA SER A 155 19.33 -4.68 -8.22
C SER A 155 20.52 -4.57 -7.27
N GLY A 156 20.41 -5.15 -6.07
CA GLY A 156 21.49 -5.05 -5.11
C GLY A 156 21.18 -5.87 -3.88
N LEU A 157 21.48 -7.16 -3.96
CA LEU A 157 21.32 -8.16 -2.89
C LEU A 157 19.89 -8.67 -2.74
N LEU A 158 19.57 -9.71 -3.51
CA LEU A 158 18.65 -10.73 -3.00
C LEU A 158 19.21 -11.16 -1.64
N THR A 159 18.49 -10.86 -0.56
CA THR A 159 18.91 -11.40 0.73
C THR A 159 18.96 -12.93 0.62
N PRO A 160 19.82 -13.62 1.39
CA PRO A 160 19.94 -15.07 1.33
C PRO A 160 18.58 -15.79 1.39
N GLU A 161 17.67 -15.27 2.21
CA GLU A 161 16.29 -15.75 2.36
C GLU A 161 15.43 -15.51 1.11
N GLN A 162 15.54 -14.34 0.47
CA GLN A 162 14.80 -14.02 -0.75
C GLN A 162 15.27 -14.85 -1.95
N LEU A 163 16.58 -15.08 -2.07
CA LEU A 163 17.14 -15.96 -3.10
C LEU A 163 16.61 -17.38 -2.94
N LEU A 164 16.62 -17.89 -1.69
CA LEU A 164 16.09 -19.21 -1.34
C LEU A 164 14.59 -19.32 -1.66
N ALA A 165 13.79 -18.34 -1.23
CA ALA A 165 12.35 -18.32 -1.44
C ALA A 165 11.99 -18.30 -2.93
N LYS A 166 12.65 -17.43 -3.71
CA LYS A 166 12.42 -17.34 -5.17
C LYS A 166 12.84 -18.61 -5.89
N ARG A 167 13.98 -19.23 -5.54
CA ARG A 167 14.37 -20.52 -6.12
C ARG A 167 13.32 -21.60 -5.84
N LYS A 168 12.85 -21.69 -4.58
CA LYS A 168 11.83 -22.67 -4.18
C LYS A 168 10.49 -22.43 -4.88
N ALA A 169 10.08 -21.18 -5.04
CA ALA A 169 8.86 -20.82 -5.77
C ALA A 169 8.88 -21.29 -7.23
N LEU A 170 10.06 -21.39 -7.84
CA LEU A 170 10.25 -21.93 -9.19
C LEU A 170 10.39 -23.46 -9.23
N GLY A 171 10.30 -24.16 -8.09
CA GLY A 171 10.47 -25.61 -8.00
C GLY A 171 11.88 -26.09 -8.37
N LEU A 172 12.88 -25.20 -8.38
CA LEU A 172 14.25 -25.52 -8.78
C LEU A 172 15.04 -26.04 -7.58
N SER A 173 15.79 -27.13 -7.77
CA SER A 173 16.84 -27.53 -6.82
C SER A 173 18.05 -26.58 -6.94
N GLN A 174 18.90 -26.52 -5.91
CA GLN A 174 20.16 -25.73 -5.98
C GLN A 174 21.00 -26.13 -7.20
N VAL A 175 20.99 -27.41 -7.58
CA VAL A 175 21.70 -27.93 -8.76
C VAL A 175 21.12 -27.36 -10.06
N LYS A 176 19.78 -27.40 -10.22
CA LYS A 176 19.11 -26.86 -11.42
C LYS A 176 19.26 -25.35 -11.53
N PHE A 177 19.22 -24.67 -10.39
CA PHE A 177 19.41 -23.22 -10.31
C PHE A 177 20.85 -22.81 -10.66
N ALA A 178 21.85 -23.52 -10.12
CA ALA A 178 23.25 -23.31 -10.45
C ALA A 178 23.53 -23.56 -11.94
N ALA A 179 22.95 -24.61 -12.52
CA ALA A 179 23.05 -24.90 -13.95
C ALA A 179 22.42 -23.79 -14.82
N ALA A 180 21.24 -23.27 -14.43
CA ALA A 180 20.58 -22.19 -15.16
C ALA A 180 21.38 -20.87 -15.16
N LEU A 181 22.19 -20.64 -14.11
CA LEU A 181 23.04 -19.45 -13.98
C LEU A 181 24.48 -19.67 -14.46
N ASN A 182 24.82 -20.90 -14.86
CA ASN A 182 26.19 -21.32 -15.18
C ASN A 182 27.21 -21.04 -14.05
N VAL A 183 26.81 -21.34 -12.81
CA VAL A 183 27.65 -21.20 -11.60
C VAL A 183 27.74 -22.52 -10.85
N SER A 184 28.64 -22.62 -9.87
CA SER A 184 28.74 -23.82 -9.04
C SER A 184 27.63 -23.87 -7.97
N VAL A 185 27.16 -25.08 -7.64
CA VAL A 185 26.17 -25.32 -6.59
C VAL A 185 26.65 -24.82 -5.22
N LYS A 186 27.97 -24.92 -4.96
CA LYS A 186 28.61 -24.40 -3.75
C LYS A 186 28.46 -22.88 -3.63
N LYS A 187 28.52 -22.16 -4.76
CA LYS A 187 28.34 -20.71 -4.80
C LYS A 187 26.89 -20.32 -4.47
N VAL A 188 25.92 -21.00 -5.07
CA VAL A 188 24.48 -20.84 -4.75
C VAL A 188 24.22 -21.13 -3.26
N SER A 189 24.77 -22.21 -2.72
CA SER A 189 24.61 -22.53 -1.30
C SER A 189 25.25 -21.46 -0.41
N ALA A 190 26.41 -20.91 -0.77
CA ALA A 190 27.02 -19.81 -0.02
C ALA A 190 26.14 -18.55 -0.03
N TRP A 191 25.51 -18.23 -1.17
CA TRP A 191 24.56 -17.12 -1.28
C TRP A 191 23.32 -17.33 -0.40
N GLU A 192 22.70 -18.51 -0.46
CA GLU A 192 21.48 -18.82 0.32
C GLU A 192 21.72 -18.88 1.83
N HIS A 193 22.96 -19.06 2.27
CA HIS A 193 23.34 -19.05 3.69
C HIS A 193 24.07 -17.77 4.11
N GLY A 194 24.12 -16.74 3.25
CA GLY A 194 24.78 -15.46 3.56
C GLY A 194 26.29 -15.54 3.80
N LYS A 195 26.94 -16.61 3.31
CA LYS A 195 28.39 -16.80 3.42
C LYS A 195 29.17 -16.08 2.31
N ALA A 196 28.48 -15.69 1.24
CA ALA A 196 29.03 -14.92 0.13
C ALA A 196 27.91 -14.13 -0.55
N GLU A 197 28.27 -13.04 -1.23
CA GLU A 197 27.35 -12.25 -2.05
C GLU A 197 27.56 -12.58 -3.54
N PRO A 198 26.49 -12.60 -4.37
CA PRO A 198 26.64 -12.73 -5.82
C PRO A 198 27.30 -11.48 -6.41
N SER A 199 28.15 -11.62 -7.43
CA SER A 199 28.71 -10.47 -8.14
C SER A 199 27.64 -9.76 -8.98
N GLU A 200 27.92 -8.54 -9.43
CA GLU A 200 26.99 -7.74 -10.24
C GLU A 200 26.48 -8.49 -11.50
N ASP A 201 27.39 -9.13 -12.25
CA ASP A 201 27.05 -10.01 -13.38
C ASP A 201 26.12 -11.17 -13.01
N GLU A 202 26.25 -11.69 -11.78
CA GLU A 202 25.46 -12.82 -11.29
C GLU A 202 24.08 -12.36 -10.82
N ILE A 203 24.01 -11.17 -10.21
CA ILE A 203 22.74 -10.50 -9.89
C ILE A 203 21.93 -10.28 -11.17
N GLU A 204 22.57 -9.80 -12.25
CA GLU A 204 21.90 -9.59 -13.53
C GLU A 204 21.36 -10.91 -14.12
N LYS A 205 22.16 -11.98 -14.09
CA LYS A 205 21.72 -13.32 -14.54
C LYS A 205 20.57 -13.87 -13.71
N ILE A 206 20.62 -13.71 -12.39
CA ILE A 206 19.54 -14.13 -11.49
C ILE A 206 18.26 -13.33 -11.80
N ALA A 207 18.36 -12.02 -11.97
CA ALA A 207 17.24 -11.17 -12.33
C ALA A 207 16.64 -11.54 -13.70
N ALA A 208 17.48 -11.82 -14.69
CA ALA A 208 17.05 -12.27 -16.02
C ALA A 208 16.31 -13.61 -15.94
N LEU A 209 16.83 -14.59 -15.21
CA LEU A 209 16.19 -15.90 -15.01
C LEU A 209 14.81 -15.77 -14.35
N PHE A 210 14.68 -14.88 -13.36
CA PHE A 210 13.40 -14.60 -12.73
C PHE A 210 12.42 -13.90 -13.65
N ARG A 211 12.86 -12.95 -14.49
CA ARG A 211 11.98 -12.31 -15.48
C ARG A 211 11.46 -13.31 -16.52
N GLU A 212 12.32 -14.18 -17.03
CA GLU A 212 11.97 -15.15 -18.07
C GLU A 212 10.96 -16.20 -17.59
N LYS A 213 11.16 -16.75 -16.38
CA LYS A 213 10.31 -17.82 -15.86
C LYS A 213 8.98 -17.34 -15.28
N VAL A 214 8.88 -16.08 -14.85
CA VAL A 214 7.60 -15.47 -14.45
C VAL A 214 6.64 -15.31 -15.64
N CYS A 215 7.15 -15.14 -16.86
CA CYS A 215 6.32 -15.04 -18.07
C CYS A 215 5.78 -16.39 -18.59
N CYS A 216 6.34 -17.52 -18.15
CA CYS A 216 5.97 -18.85 -18.65
C CYS A 216 4.94 -19.60 -17.77
N ASN A 217 4.46 -18.97 -16.69
CA ASN A 217 3.52 -19.57 -15.74
C ASN A 217 2.09 -19.00 -15.86
N LYS A 218 1.73 -18.46 -17.02
CA LYS A 218 0.36 -18.03 -17.37
C LYS A 218 -0.35 -19.09 -18.19
#